data_AF-A0A8C7WQA1-F1
#
_entry.id   AF-A0A8C7WQA1-F1
#
_cell.length_a   1.000
_cell.length_b   1.000
_cell.length_c   1.000
_cell.angle_alpha   90.00
_cell.angle_beta   90.00
_cell.angle_gamma   90.00
#
_symmetry.space_group_name_H-M   'P 1'
#
loop_
_entity.id
_entity.type
_entity.pdbx_description
1 polymer ?
#
loop_
_entity_poly.entity_id
_entity_poly.type
_entity_poly.pdbx_seq_one_letter_code
_entity_poly.pdbx_strand_id
1 'polypeptide(L)'
;MNCRSEVLEVTVEARQIDEAMLALLHTILLHRSTGKFHYKKEGTYSIGTVGTADSDCDFIDFTFVRVSSEELDRVIRKAVCEFKDGLNNSGSDGMGQISLEFYQKKKSRWPFSDECIPWEVWTIKVNVVNLANEQERQICREKVGEKLGEKVINVVEPQRRPAVSVQNHLPDHRFPGHFCEHHYEETDQRHAGAVRIRNLSLY
;
A
#
# COMPACT_ATOMS: atom_id res chain seq x y z
N MET A 1 9.37 -7.58 -16.65
CA MET A 1 9.54 -6.30 -15.93
C MET A 1 10.30 -6.60 -14.66
N ASN A 2 11.31 -5.80 -14.30
CA ASN A 2 12.00 -5.98 -13.03
C ASN A 2 11.09 -5.45 -11.91
N CYS A 3 10.75 -6.29 -10.95
CA CYS A 3 9.99 -5.88 -9.77
C CYS A 3 10.83 -4.91 -8.94
N ARG A 4 10.27 -3.73 -8.62
CA ARG A 4 10.89 -2.76 -7.72
C ARG A 4 10.57 -3.12 -6.29
N SER A 5 11.55 -3.01 -5.39
CA SER A 5 11.35 -3.29 -3.96
C SER A 5 11.94 -2.14 -3.14
N GLU A 6 11.15 -1.61 -2.24
CA GLU A 6 11.52 -0.54 -1.32
C GLU A 6 11.27 -0.97 0.12
N VAL A 7 12.14 -0.55 1.03
CA VAL A 7 12.05 -0.90 2.46
C VAL A 7 12.01 0.38 3.29
N LEU A 8 10.98 0.51 4.10
CA LEU A 8 10.82 1.57 5.09
C LEU A 8 10.97 0.96 6.48
N GLU A 9 11.75 1.60 7.33
CA GLU A 9 11.98 1.14 8.71
C GLU A 9 11.58 2.26 9.66
N VAL A 10 10.76 1.90 10.66
CA VAL A 10 10.29 2.82 11.71
C VAL A 10 10.47 2.18 13.08
N THR A 11 10.88 2.99 14.05
CA THR A 11 10.96 2.61 15.47
C THR A 11 9.92 3.40 16.22
N VAL A 12 8.99 2.73 16.90
CA VAL A 12 7.80 3.34 17.49
C VAL A 12 7.46 2.72 18.84
N GLU A 13 6.68 3.41 19.66
CA GLU A 13 6.02 2.81 20.81
C GLU A 13 4.79 1.97 20.38
N ALA A 14 4.41 0.95 21.16
CA ALA A 14 3.27 0.07 20.86
C ALA A 14 1.95 0.80 20.51
N ARG A 15 1.66 1.95 21.15
CA ARG A 15 0.45 2.73 20.86
C ARG A 15 0.51 3.50 19.54
N GLN A 16 1.71 3.74 19.01
CA GLN A 16 1.95 4.50 17.78
C GLN A 16 1.93 3.62 16.53
N ILE A 17 1.89 2.29 16.67
CA ILE A 17 1.94 1.35 15.55
C ILE A 17 0.83 1.65 14.54
N ASP A 18 -0.42 1.76 14.99
CA ASP A 18 -1.56 1.93 14.08
C ASP A 18 -1.39 3.19 13.21
N GLU A 19 -1.05 4.32 13.84
CA GLU A 19 -0.89 5.62 13.18
C GLU A 19 0.30 5.65 12.22
N ALA A 20 1.46 5.12 12.63
CA ALA A 20 2.64 5.07 11.78
C ALA A 20 2.41 4.20 10.54
N MET A 21 1.76 3.05 10.72
CA MET A 21 1.46 2.13 9.62
C MET A 21 0.42 2.69 8.67
N LEU A 22 -0.65 3.29 9.19
CA LEU A 22 -1.68 3.96 8.38
C LEU A 22 -1.08 5.11 7.58
N ALA A 23 -0.25 5.95 8.20
CA ALA A 23 0.39 7.08 7.54
C ALA A 23 1.23 6.63 6.32
N LEU A 24 2.06 5.60 6.49
CA LEU A 24 2.90 5.09 5.39
C LEU A 24 2.09 4.39 4.31
N LEU A 25 1.17 3.49 4.68
CA LEU A 25 0.37 2.73 3.71
C LEU A 25 -0.56 3.64 2.90
N HIS A 26 -1.24 4.59 3.54
CA HIS A 26 -2.10 5.55 2.84
C HIS A 26 -1.29 6.49 1.95
N THR A 27 -0.10 6.93 2.38
CA THR A 27 0.78 7.73 1.53
C THR A 27 1.20 6.97 0.27
N ILE A 28 1.61 5.70 0.41
CA ILE A 28 2.00 4.87 -0.76
C ILE A 28 0.80 4.67 -1.68
N LEU A 29 -0.37 4.35 -1.13
CA LEU A 29 -1.60 4.11 -1.90
C LEU A 29 -2.09 5.38 -2.59
N LEU A 30 -2.00 6.55 -1.95
CA LEU A 30 -2.35 7.83 -2.55
C LEU A 30 -1.54 8.07 -3.84
N HIS A 31 -0.23 7.81 -3.80
CA HIS A 31 0.67 7.97 -4.96
C HIS A 31 0.56 6.85 -6.01
N ARG A 32 -0.29 5.85 -5.79
CA ARG A 32 -0.51 4.71 -6.70
C ARG A 32 -1.98 4.51 -7.06
N SER A 33 -2.87 5.37 -6.56
CA SER A 33 -4.30 5.35 -6.84
C SER A 33 -4.64 6.29 -7.99
N THR A 34 -5.61 5.91 -8.79
CA THR A 34 -6.18 6.74 -9.85
C THR A 34 -7.69 6.66 -9.81
N GLY A 35 -8.36 7.59 -10.47
CA GLY A 35 -9.81 7.62 -10.55
C GLY A 35 -10.37 6.39 -11.25
N LYS A 36 -11.66 6.13 -11.01
CA LYS A 36 -12.37 5.06 -11.71
C LYS A 36 -12.41 5.34 -13.21
N PHE A 37 -12.04 4.35 -14.00
CA PHE A 37 -12.13 4.42 -15.45
C PHE A 37 -13.56 4.11 -15.88
N HIS A 38 -14.13 4.99 -16.69
CA HIS A 38 -15.41 4.77 -17.36
C HIS A 38 -15.16 4.62 -18.85
N TYR A 39 -15.22 3.39 -19.33
CA TYR A 39 -15.01 3.07 -20.74
C TYR A 39 -16.31 3.24 -21.53
N LYS A 40 -16.20 3.89 -22.69
CA LYS A 40 -17.28 4.01 -23.67
C LYS A 40 -17.12 2.91 -24.73
N LYS A 41 -18.23 2.56 -25.39
CA LYS A 41 -18.27 1.50 -26.42
C LYS A 41 -17.30 1.72 -27.60
N GLU A 42 -16.87 2.96 -27.81
CA GLU A 42 -15.94 3.37 -28.87
C GLU A 42 -14.46 3.23 -28.47
N GLY A 43 -14.17 2.69 -27.28
CA GLY A 43 -12.79 2.54 -26.78
C GLY A 43 -12.22 3.81 -26.13
N THR A 44 -12.96 4.91 -26.12
CA THR A 44 -12.64 6.10 -25.34
C THR A 44 -12.95 5.89 -23.85
N TYR A 45 -12.25 6.56 -22.95
CA TYR A 45 -12.50 6.47 -21.51
C TYR A 45 -12.45 7.85 -20.84
N SER A 46 -13.15 7.98 -19.71
CA SER A 46 -12.97 9.09 -18.77
C SER A 46 -12.48 8.56 -17.43
N ILE A 47 -11.65 9.33 -16.74
CA ILE A 47 -11.13 9.00 -15.41
C ILE A 47 -11.84 9.91 -14.41
N GLY A 48 -12.44 9.33 -13.38
CA GLY A 48 -13.03 10.09 -12.28
C GLY A 48 -11.99 10.83 -11.43
N THR A 49 -12.43 11.72 -10.55
CA THR A 49 -11.52 12.39 -9.60
C THR A 49 -11.33 11.53 -8.35
N VAL A 50 -10.11 11.52 -7.81
CA VAL A 50 -9.80 10.91 -6.51
C VAL A 50 -9.88 12.00 -5.45
N GLY A 51 -10.80 11.85 -4.48
CA GLY A 51 -10.86 12.73 -3.31
C GLY A 51 -9.74 12.41 -2.33
N THR A 52 -9.31 13.41 -1.56
CA THR A 52 -8.33 13.27 -0.47
C THR A 52 -8.85 13.86 0.82
N ALA A 53 -8.39 13.31 1.95
CA ALA A 53 -8.69 13.82 3.28
C ALA A 53 -7.45 13.78 4.17
N ASP A 54 -7.28 14.81 4.99
CA ASP A 54 -6.27 14.85 6.04
C ASP A 54 -6.71 13.97 7.22
N SER A 55 -5.74 13.36 7.91
CA SER A 55 -5.96 12.52 9.07
C SER A 55 -4.87 12.77 10.10
N ASP A 56 -5.28 13.34 11.23
CA ASP A 56 -4.39 13.67 12.35
C ASP A 56 -4.11 12.42 13.20
N CYS A 57 -2.88 12.33 13.71
CA CYS A 57 -2.46 11.31 14.65
C CYS A 57 -2.62 11.81 16.09
N ASP A 58 -3.13 10.97 16.98
CA ASP A 58 -3.30 11.26 18.41
C ASP A 58 -2.03 10.97 19.21
N PHE A 59 -1.23 9.99 18.79
CA PHE A 59 -0.04 9.51 19.51
C PHE A 59 1.30 9.88 18.84
N ILE A 60 1.26 10.47 17.65
CA ILE A 60 2.40 10.95 16.88
C ILE A 60 2.13 12.40 16.48
N ASP A 61 3.13 13.29 16.54
CA ASP A 61 3.00 14.65 16.02
C ASP A 61 3.10 14.65 14.49
N PHE A 62 2.04 14.17 13.85
CA PHE A 62 1.99 13.99 12.40
C PHE A 62 0.55 14.03 11.88
N THR A 63 0.39 14.54 10.66
CA THR A 63 -0.85 14.49 9.88
C THR A 63 -0.53 13.90 8.53
N PHE A 64 -1.31 12.93 8.08
CA PHE A 64 -1.13 12.31 6.77
C PHE A 64 -2.36 12.50 5.88
N VAL A 65 -2.13 12.42 4.57
CA VAL A 65 -3.20 12.51 3.56
C VAL A 65 -3.56 11.12 3.09
N ARG A 66 -4.86 10.81 3.04
CA ARG A 66 -5.38 9.55 2.49
C ARG A 66 -6.35 9.79 1.35
N VAL A 67 -6.56 8.77 0.54
CA VAL A 67 -7.68 8.74 -0.42
C VAL A 67 -9.00 8.74 0.36
N SER A 68 -9.97 9.55 -0.07
CA SER A 68 -11.33 9.60 0.47
C SER A 68 -12.15 8.38 0.03
N SER A 69 -11.70 7.19 0.45
CA SER A 69 -12.36 5.90 0.22
C SER A 69 -12.44 5.14 1.54
N GLU A 70 -13.64 5.11 2.12
CA GLU A 70 -13.92 4.43 3.39
C GLU A 70 -13.72 2.90 3.28
N GLU A 71 -13.98 2.34 2.09
CA GLU A 71 -13.72 0.92 1.84
C GLU A 71 -12.22 0.61 1.87
N LEU A 72 -11.40 1.45 1.23
CA LEU A 72 -9.95 1.30 1.26
C LEU A 72 -9.44 1.45 2.70
N ASP A 73 -9.84 2.51 3.39
CA ASP A 73 -9.42 2.77 4.78
C ASP A 73 -9.77 1.60 5.71
N ARG A 74 -10.98 1.04 5.59
CA ARG A 74 -11.40 -0.15 6.35
C ARG A 74 -10.49 -1.36 6.09
N VAL A 75 -10.10 -1.61 4.84
CA VAL A 75 -9.22 -2.74 4.49
C VAL A 75 -7.82 -2.53 5.06
N ILE A 76 -7.27 -1.31 4.95
CA ILE A 76 -5.94 -0.99 5.50
C ILE A 76 -5.95 -1.11 7.03
N ARG A 77 -6.93 -0.51 7.71
CA ARG A 77 -7.07 -0.60 9.17
C ARG A 77 -7.19 -2.03 9.66
N LYS A 78 -7.96 -2.87 8.95
CA LYS A 78 -8.07 -4.29 9.28
C LYS A 78 -6.71 -4.99 9.19
N ALA A 79 -5.96 -4.77 8.10
CA ALA A 79 -4.64 -5.38 7.92
C ALA A 79 -3.62 -4.89 8.97
N VAL A 80 -3.65 -3.60 9.32
CA VAL A 80 -2.79 -3.02 10.37
C VAL A 80 -3.14 -3.58 11.75
N CYS A 81 -4.44 -3.72 12.05
CA CYS A 81 -4.91 -4.32 13.30
C CYS A 81 -4.45 -5.79 13.42
N GLU A 82 -4.65 -6.59 12.38
CA GLU A 82 -4.18 -7.98 12.33
C GLU A 82 -2.65 -8.09 12.47
N PHE A 83 -1.91 -7.15 11.87
CA PHE A 83 -0.45 -7.07 12.01
C PHE A 83 -0.05 -6.75 13.46
N LYS A 84 -0.67 -5.75 14.09
CA LYS A 84 -0.40 -5.34 15.48
C LYS A 84 -0.73 -6.47 16.46
N ASP A 85 -1.85 -7.14 16.28
CA ASP A 85 -2.24 -8.31 17.09
C ASP A 85 -1.23 -9.44 16.91
N GLY A 86 -0.79 -9.70 15.67
CA GLY A 86 0.27 -10.66 15.39
C GLY A 86 1.58 -10.30 16.10
N LEU A 87 1.98 -9.03 16.07
CA LEU A 87 3.20 -8.53 16.71
C LEU A 87 3.17 -8.68 18.23
N ASN A 88 2.02 -8.42 18.87
CA ASN A 88 1.86 -8.56 20.31
C ASN A 88 1.83 -10.02 20.77
N ASN A 89 1.31 -10.94 19.94
CA ASN A 89 1.10 -12.34 20.31
C ASN A 89 2.26 -13.27 19.91
N SER A 90 3.24 -12.77 19.14
CA SER A 90 4.30 -13.61 18.56
C SER A 90 5.44 -13.95 19.52
N GLY A 91 5.55 -13.27 20.66
CA GLY A 91 6.74 -13.36 21.52
C GLY A 91 8.02 -12.85 20.85
N SER A 92 7.91 -12.15 19.71
CA SER A 92 9.04 -11.49 19.04
C SER A 92 9.65 -10.40 19.92
N ASP A 93 10.91 -10.02 19.64
CA ASP A 93 11.64 -8.93 20.33
C ASP A 93 11.07 -7.52 20.01
N GLY A 94 9.77 -7.42 19.73
CA GLY A 94 9.10 -6.20 19.30
C GLY A 94 9.32 -5.87 17.82
N MET A 95 9.78 -6.82 17.01
CA MET A 95 10.05 -6.60 15.58
C MET A 95 9.05 -7.31 14.68
N GLY A 96 8.59 -6.61 13.65
CA GLY A 96 7.70 -7.18 12.63
C GLY A 96 7.75 -6.43 11.32
N GLN A 97 7.18 -7.01 10.27
CA GLN A 97 7.06 -6.33 8.99
C GLN A 97 5.75 -6.66 8.25
N ILE A 98 5.30 -5.71 7.45
CA ILE A 98 4.19 -5.88 6.52
C ILE A 98 4.64 -5.45 5.12
N SER A 99 4.12 -6.11 4.09
CA SER A 99 4.42 -5.76 2.70
C SER A 99 3.16 -5.39 1.92
N LEU A 100 3.24 -4.29 1.18
CA LEU A 100 2.25 -3.86 0.20
C LEU A 100 2.79 -4.17 -1.19
N GLU A 101 2.10 -5.02 -1.94
CA GLU A 101 2.53 -5.44 -3.28
C GLU A 101 1.55 -4.97 -4.35
N PHE A 102 2.07 -4.27 -5.35
CA PHE A 102 1.38 -3.97 -6.59
C PHE A 102 1.73 -5.02 -7.63
N TYR A 103 0.71 -5.63 -8.21
CA TYR A 103 0.88 -6.73 -9.14
C TYR A 103 -0.04 -6.63 -10.35
N GLN A 104 0.39 -7.23 -11.45
CA GLN A 104 -0.44 -7.46 -12.62
C GLN A 104 -0.91 -8.91 -12.62
N LYS A 105 -2.22 -9.12 -12.80
CA LYS A 105 -2.77 -10.44 -13.06
C LYS A 105 -2.53 -10.78 -14.53
N LYS A 106 -1.78 -11.84 -14.78
CA LYS A 106 -1.60 -12.39 -16.12
C LYS A 106 -2.48 -13.62 -16.23
N LYS A 107 -3.57 -13.51 -17.00
CA LYS A 107 -4.40 -14.65 -17.36
C LYS A 107 -3.56 -15.62 -18.18
N SER A 108 -3.41 -16.84 -17.69
CA SER A 108 -2.64 -17.85 -18.40
C SER A 108 -3.55 -18.63 -19.34
N ARG A 109 -2.98 -19.18 -20.42
CA ARG A 109 -3.74 -20.11 -21.27
C ARG A 109 -3.74 -21.48 -20.59
N TRP A 110 -4.90 -22.13 -20.56
CA TRP A 110 -5.04 -23.49 -20.07
C TRP A 110 -3.94 -24.39 -20.66
N PRO A 111 -3.25 -25.22 -19.85
CA PRO A 111 -3.61 -25.67 -18.50
C PRO A 111 -2.94 -24.90 -17.34
N PHE A 112 -2.31 -23.75 -17.59
CA PHE A 112 -1.54 -23.04 -16.55
C PHE A 112 -2.44 -22.17 -15.67
N SER A 113 -2.07 -22.01 -14.39
CA SER A 113 -2.75 -21.11 -13.46
C SER A 113 -2.44 -19.65 -13.80
N ASP A 114 -3.38 -18.77 -13.44
CA ASP A 114 -3.15 -17.32 -13.50
C ASP A 114 -1.96 -16.92 -12.61
N GLU A 115 -1.12 -16.03 -13.13
CA GLU A 115 0.07 -15.56 -12.43
C GLU A 115 -0.16 -14.14 -11.90
N CYS A 116 0.21 -13.90 -10.64
CA CYS A 116 0.30 -12.56 -10.07
C CYS A 116 1.75 -12.10 -10.13
N ILE A 117 2.07 -11.23 -11.09
CA ILE A 117 3.44 -10.74 -11.31
C ILE A 117 3.59 -9.40 -10.59
N PRO A 118 4.30 -9.33 -9.45
CA PRO A 118 4.53 -8.07 -8.77
C PRO A 118 5.44 -7.18 -9.63
N TRP A 119 5.12 -5.89 -9.67
CA TRP A 119 5.95 -4.88 -10.32
C TRP A 119 6.50 -3.86 -9.32
N GLU A 120 5.89 -3.75 -8.14
CA GLU A 120 6.38 -2.93 -7.04
C GLU A 120 6.00 -3.55 -5.68
N VAL A 121 6.94 -3.57 -4.73
CA VAL A 121 6.76 -4.08 -3.38
C VAL A 121 7.31 -3.08 -2.38
N TRP A 122 6.50 -2.68 -1.41
CA TRP A 122 6.89 -1.86 -0.28
C TRP A 122 6.87 -2.70 0.98
N THR A 123 8.01 -2.84 1.65
CA THR A 123 8.09 -3.52 2.95
C THR A 123 8.29 -2.49 4.03
N ILE A 124 7.38 -2.44 4.99
CA ILE A 124 7.47 -1.59 6.17
C ILE A 124 7.86 -2.48 7.34
N LYS A 125 9.04 -2.23 7.91
CA LYS A 125 9.52 -2.86 9.13
C LYS A 125 9.27 -1.96 10.33
N VAL A 126 8.80 -2.56 11.40
CA VAL A 126 8.47 -1.92 12.66
C VAL A 126 9.35 -2.52 13.75
N ASN A 127 9.98 -1.64 14.51
CA ASN A 127 10.69 -1.97 15.74
C ASN A 127 9.97 -1.29 16.91
N VAL A 128 9.45 -2.08 17.85
CA VAL A 128 8.68 -1.60 18.99
C VAL A 128 9.60 -1.39 20.18
N VAL A 129 9.63 -0.17 20.69
CA VAL A 129 10.40 0.19 21.89
C VAL A 129 9.48 0.39 23.09
N ASN A 130 9.99 0.03 24.27
CA ASN A 130 9.36 0.35 25.53
C ASN A 130 9.96 1.63 26.11
N LEU A 131 9.12 2.56 26.52
CA LEU A 131 9.52 3.87 27.05
C LEU A 131 9.23 3.91 28.55
N ALA A 132 10.21 4.37 29.34
CA ALA A 132 10.19 4.24 30.80
C ALA A 132 9.30 5.30 31.48
N ASN A 133 9.08 6.45 30.85
CA ASN A 133 8.37 7.58 31.46
C ASN A 133 7.69 8.48 30.40
N GLU A 134 6.85 9.41 30.87
CA GLU A 134 6.10 10.33 30.00
C GLU A 134 6.99 11.31 29.24
N GLN A 135 8.13 11.70 29.81
CA GLN A 135 9.06 12.59 29.13
C GLN A 135 9.66 11.91 27.88
N GLU A 136 10.06 10.65 27.99
CA GLU A 136 10.52 9.84 26.85
C GLU A 136 9.40 9.64 25.81
N ARG A 137 8.15 9.45 26.26
CA ARG A 137 6.97 9.35 25.38
C ARG A 137 6.76 10.62 24.56
N GLN A 138 6.88 11.79 25.19
CA GLN A 138 6.74 13.07 24.50
C GLN A 138 7.85 13.28 23.46
N ILE A 139 9.10 12.99 23.82
CA ILE A 139 10.23 13.07 22.88
C ILE A 139 10.06 12.07 21.73
N CYS A 140 9.57 10.86 22.01
CA CYS A 140 9.33 9.84 20.99
C CYS A 140 8.24 10.27 20.02
N ARG A 141 7.15 10.88 20.51
CA ARG A 141 6.05 11.41 19.71
C ARG A 141 6.52 12.40 18.62
N GLU A 142 7.37 13.35 19.00
CA GLU A 142 7.95 14.34 18.08
C GLU A 142 8.91 13.67 17.08
N LYS A 143 9.85 12.84 17.58
CA LYS A 143 10.85 12.16 16.74
C LYS A 143 10.21 11.22 15.71
N VAL A 144 9.18 10.47 16.10
CA VAL A 144 8.47 9.58 15.18
C VAL A 144 7.77 10.42 14.10
N GLY A 145 7.17 11.56 14.44
CA GLY A 145 6.58 12.48 13.47
C GLY A 145 7.58 12.98 12.44
N GLU A 146 8.76 13.45 12.88
CA GLU A 146 9.86 13.86 11.99
C GLU A 146 10.29 12.72 11.06
N LYS A 147 10.45 11.51 11.61
CA LYS A 147 10.84 10.33 10.83
C LYS A 147 9.78 9.90 9.82
N LEU A 148 8.50 9.97 10.17
CA LEU A 148 7.42 9.74 9.20
C LEU A 148 7.47 10.79 8.08
N GLY A 149 7.72 12.05 8.39
CA GLY A 149 7.93 13.09 7.38
C GLY A 149 9.05 12.76 6.39
N GLU A 150 10.22 12.35 6.89
CA GLU A 150 11.33 11.88 6.05
C GLU A 150 10.93 10.69 5.17
N LYS A 151 10.22 9.69 5.73
CA LYS A 151 9.77 8.51 4.97
C LYS A 151 8.73 8.86 3.91
N VAL A 152 7.80 9.77 4.20
CA VAL A 152 6.80 10.25 3.24
C VAL A 152 7.48 10.95 2.06
N ILE A 153 8.50 11.78 2.30
CA ILE A 153 9.29 12.39 1.22
C ILE A 153 9.92 11.29 0.33
N ASN A 154 10.49 10.24 0.93
CA ASN A 154 11.06 9.12 0.16
C ASN A 154 10.02 8.38 -0.70
N VAL A 155 8.75 8.35 -0.31
CA VAL A 155 7.65 7.78 -1.13
C VAL A 155 7.30 8.69 -2.31
N VAL A 156 7.38 10.01 -2.10
CA VAL A 156 7.02 11.05 -3.07
C VAL A 156 8.14 11.32 -4.07
N GLU A 157 9.41 11.18 -3.66
CA GLU A 157 10.56 11.56 -4.46
C GLU A 157 10.61 10.81 -5.82
N PRO A 158 10.54 11.53 -6.94
CA PRO A 158 10.45 10.94 -8.26
C PRO A 158 11.85 10.54 -8.75
N GLN A 159 12.54 9.59 -8.11
CA GLN A 159 13.80 9.10 -8.67
C GLN A 159 14.19 7.70 -8.19
N ARG A 160 14.02 6.66 -9.05
CA ARG A 160 15.05 5.61 -9.30
C ARG A 160 14.97 5.04 -10.74
N ARG A 161 15.76 5.67 -11.63
CA ARG A 161 16.29 5.28 -12.96
C ARG A 161 15.31 4.98 -14.13
N PRO A 162 15.64 5.41 -15.38
CA PRO A 162 14.86 5.06 -16.57
C PRO A 162 15.01 3.56 -16.85
N ALA A 163 13.97 2.78 -16.53
CA ALA A 163 13.80 1.49 -17.19
C ALA A 163 13.34 1.82 -18.61
N VAL A 164 14.18 1.49 -19.59
CA VAL A 164 13.94 1.59 -21.03
C VAL A 164 12.47 1.29 -21.32
N SER A 165 11.75 2.30 -21.80
CA SER A 165 10.40 2.16 -22.31
C SER A 165 10.43 1.23 -23.51
N VAL A 166 10.10 -0.05 -23.29
CA VAL A 166 9.85 -0.99 -24.39
C VAL A 166 8.47 -0.65 -24.94
N GLN A 167 8.49 0.10 -26.03
CA GLN A 167 7.32 0.51 -26.78
C GLN A 167 6.79 -0.69 -27.57
N ASN A 168 6.04 -1.58 -26.91
CA ASN A 168 5.40 -2.70 -27.61
C ASN A 168 4.06 -2.27 -28.18
N HIS A 169 4.04 -2.24 -29.51
CA HIS A 169 2.87 -2.08 -30.36
C HIS A 169 1.78 -3.09 -29.98
N LEU A 170 0.55 -2.60 -29.83
CA LEU A 170 -0.65 -3.44 -29.71
C LEU A 170 -1.02 -3.99 -31.10
N PRO A 171 -1.34 -5.29 -31.22
CA PRO A 171 -2.34 -5.73 -32.16
C PRO A 171 -3.62 -6.12 -31.41
N ASP A 172 -4.70 -5.63 -32.00
CA ASP A 172 -6.12 -5.92 -31.83
C ASP A 172 -6.41 -7.43 -31.67
N HIS A 173 -7.34 -7.81 -30.78
CA HIS A 173 -8.35 -8.89 -30.93
C HIS A 173 -9.04 -9.31 -29.61
N ARG A 174 -10.32 -9.69 -29.73
CA ARG A 174 -11.39 -9.75 -28.71
C ARG A 174 -11.57 -11.12 -28.02
N PHE A 175 -12.15 -11.07 -26.79
CA PHE A 175 -12.94 -12.08 -26.02
C PHE A 175 -12.29 -13.38 -25.47
N PRO A 176 -12.91 -14.12 -24.52
CA PRO A 176 -13.72 -13.76 -23.32
C PRO A 176 -13.25 -14.51 -22.03
N GLY A 177 -13.85 -14.22 -20.85
CA GLY A 177 -13.99 -15.23 -19.78
C GLY A 177 -13.57 -14.85 -18.34
N HIS A 178 -14.60 -14.57 -17.52
CA HIS A 178 -14.82 -14.85 -16.09
C HIS A 178 -13.88 -14.34 -14.98
N PHE A 179 -14.56 -13.96 -13.87
CA PHE A 179 -14.18 -13.18 -12.69
C PHE A 179 -14.20 -14.03 -11.41
N CYS A 180 -13.69 -13.51 -10.29
CA CYS A 180 -13.99 -14.02 -8.94
C CYS A 180 -14.74 -12.95 -8.12
N GLU A 181 -15.82 -13.38 -7.47
CA GLU A 181 -16.76 -12.67 -6.60
C GLU A 181 -16.03 -12.04 -5.38
N HIS A 182 -16.35 -10.84 -4.88
CA HIS A 182 -17.68 -10.32 -4.53
C HIS A 182 -17.94 -8.88 -5.03
N HIS A 183 -19.14 -8.72 -5.57
CA HIS A 183 -19.89 -7.51 -5.96
C HIS A 183 -19.19 -6.13 -5.85
N TYR A 184 -18.45 -5.79 -6.91
CA TYR A 184 -18.53 -4.46 -7.53
C TYR A 184 -18.66 -4.66 -9.04
N GLU A 185 -19.61 -3.94 -9.64
CA GLU A 185 -20.13 -4.16 -10.99
C GLU A 185 -19.06 -4.27 -12.08
N GLU A 186 -19.34 -5.22 -12.96
CA GLU A 186 -18.47 -5.93 -13.89
C GLU A 186 -18.35 -5.17 -15.21
N THR A 187 -17.27 -4.40 -15.42
CA THR A 187 -16.80 -4.03 -16.77
C THR A 187 -15.28 -3.79 -16.82
N ASP A 188 -14.57 -4.78 -17.35
CA ASP A 188 -13.28 -4.71 -18.06
C ASP A 188 -12.04 -4.08 -17.36
N GLN A 189 -11.49 -4.79 -16.37
CA GLN A 189 -10.25 -4.45 -15.64
C GLN A 189 -8.96 -4.92 -16.33
N ARG A 190 -8.67 -4.48 -17.57
CA ARG A 190 -7.39 -4.86 -18.23
C ARG A 190 -6.20 -3.92 -17.96
N HIS A 191 -6.42 -2.80 -17.27
CA HIS A 191 -5.41 -1.73 -17.14
C HIS A 191 -5.13 -1.29 -15.70
N ALA A 192 -5.80 -1.84 -14.69
CA ALA A 192 -5.57 -1.48 -13.29
C ALA A 192 -4.65 -2.50 -12.60
N GLY A 193 -3.53 -2.05 -12.05
CA GLY A 193 -2.72 -2.87 -11.15
C GLY A 193 -3.53 -3.26 -9.91
N ALA A 194 -3.42 -4.50 -9.47
CA ALA A 194 -4.05 -4.96 -8.24
C ALA A 194 -3.08 -4.79 -7.06
N VAL A 195 -3.63 -4.60 -5.86
CA VAL A 195 -2.86 -4.43 -4.63
C VAL A 195 -3.15 -5.57 -3.68
N ARG A 196 -2.14 -6.08 -2.99
CA ARG A 196 -2.33 -7.00 -1.86
C ARG A 196 -1.42 -6.61 -0.70
N ILE A 197 -1.90 -6.84 0.51
CA ILE A 197 -1.11 -6.72 1.73
C ILE A 197 -0.74 -8.12 2.20
N ARG A 198 0.53 -8.32 2.56
CA ARG A 198 1.06 -9.56 3.11
C ARG A 198 1.73 -9.29 4.44
N ASN A 199 1.30 -10.01 5.47
CA ASN A 199 2.05 -10.12 6.71
C ASN A 199 3.21 -11.10 6.45
N LEU A 200 4.43 -10.56 6.38
CA LEU A 200 5.64 -11.37 6.25
C LEU A 200 6.17 -11.58 7.66
N SER A 201 6.40 -12.84 8.00
CA SER A 201 6.73 -13.35 9.33
C SER A 201 7.56 -12.43 10.23
N LEU A 202 7.20 -12.49 11.51
CA LEU A 202 7.90 -11.91 12.65
C LEU A 202 9.27 -12.59 12.78
N TYR A 203 10.33 -11.79 12.96
CA TYR A 203 11.69 -12.29 13.15
C TYR A 203 12.04 -12.36 14.63
#